data_AF-F4PWM7-F1
#
_entry.id   AF-F4PWM7-F1
#
_cell.length_a   1.000
_cell.length_b   1.000
_cell.length_c   1.000
_cell.angle_alpha   90.00
_cell.angle_beta   90.00
_cell.angle_gamma   90.00
#
_symmetry.space_group_name_H-M   'P 1'
#
loop_
_entity.id
_entity.type
_entity.pdbx_description
1 polymer ?
#
loop_
_entity_poly.entity_id
_entity_poly.type
_entity_poly.pdbx_seq_one_letter_code
_entity_poly.pdbx_strand_id
1 'polypeptide(L)'
;MRFSLSLLFVILSVLLAGVLACKDPYNPETVDYGQCASATKANYEVRSDSKVLTPADLPADELAVHESRMRHIIDIARVNNKKFVSSIYFPNGTLACIGINTGKPNMIAHGEIVAIQNCTEIHGISMYTNYSIYTTGEPCSMCASAILWSRFKTVVWSTYNSDLYCKICMSNIPIDSSYIFSRAYGLGIEAPVAIGGVVKAEGDAWFGTYCNRPTSIYYIAPKCACQDPAKVSPLKFTQTRTTVWVEGGDKVVTQWNAIISNPSNSTIVDPPIVISPSVVFKGAPWGISAASEPNTYKLSYNKVLFPGQTFSFGYSVYGLEEVAFTALEA
;
A
#
# COMPACT_ATOMS: atom_id res chain seq x y z
N MET A 1 24.53 -82.02 26.95
CA MET A 1 23.87 -81.71 25.65
C MET A 1 23.32 -80.29 25.77
N ARG A 2 23.99 -79.23 25.31
CA ARG A 2 24.16 -78.77 23.91
C ARG A 2 22.85 -78.69 23.09
N PHE A 3 22.45 -77.44 22.87
CA PHE A 3 21.90 -76.80 21.66
C PHE A 3 20.47 -77.07 21.12
N SER A 4 19.88 -75.93 20.76
CA SER A 4 18.93 -75.59 19.68
C SER A 4 17.45 -75.45 20.03
N LEU A 5 16.87 -74.24 19.99
CA LEU A 5 16.53 -73.36 18.83
C LEU A 5 15.25 -73.83 18.12
N SER A 6 14.14 -73.09 18.26
CA SER A 6 13.29 -72.63 17.13
C SER A 6 11.91 -72.10 17.57
N LEU A 7 11.55 -70.95 16.97
CA LEU A 7 10.20 -70.44 16.65
C LEU A 7 9.25 -70.18 17.83
N LEU A 8 8.77 -68.96 18.12
CA LEU A 8 8.19 -68.01 17.17
C LEU A 8 8.16 -66.62 17.84
N PHE A 9 9.02 -65.70 17.40
CA PHE A 9 8.91 -64.27 17.71
C PHE A 9 7.86 -63.67 16.77
N VAL A 10 6.65 -63.37 17.27
CA VAL A 10 5.75 -62.43 16.60
C VAL A 10 6.00 -61.07 17.25
N ILE A 11 6.90 -60.31 16.64
CA ILE A 11 7.12 -58.90 16.93
C ILE A 11 5.86 -58.16 16.47
N LEU A 12 4.94 -57.88 17.38
CA LEU A 12 3.88 -56.90 17.15
C LEU A 12 4.51 -55.52 17.34
N SER A 13 5.30 -55.11 16.35
CA SER A 13 5.68 -53.72 16.14
C SER A 13 4.41 -52.97 15.74
N VAL A 14 3.64 -52.53 16.74
CA VAL A 14 2.76 -51.38 16.59
C VAL A 14 3.68 -50.19 16.38
N LEU A 15 4.08 -50.00 15.13
CA LEU A 15 4.49 -48.71 14.62
C LEU A 15 3.35 -47.76 14.98
N LEU A 16 3.55 -46.97 16.04
CA LEU A 16 3.00 -45.63 16.12
C LEU A 16 3.62 -44.84 14.94
N ALA A 17 3.21 -45.19 13.72
CA ALA A 17 3.06 -44.19 12.68
C ALA A 17 1.92 -43.32 13.19
N GLY A 18 2.28 -42.35 14.04
CA GLY A 18 1.48 -41.15 14.18
C GLY A 18 1.30 -40.66 12.77
N VAL A 19 0.13 -40.96 12.22
CA VAL A 19 -0.34 -40.40 10.97
C VAL A 19 -0.43 -38.90 11.27
N LEU A 20 0.66 -38.17 11.05
CA LEU A 20 0.62 -36.75 10.76
C LEU A 20 -0.01 -36.63 9.37
N ALA A 21 -1.29 -37.02 9.28
CA ALA A 21 -2.15 -36.56 8.21
C ALA A 21 -2.16 -35.04 8.31
N CYS A 22 -1.93 -34.40 7.17
CA CYS A 22 -1.87 -32.96 7.02
C CYS A 22 -3.09 -32.31 7.69
N LYS A 23 -2.86 -31.47 8.70
CA LYS A 23 -3.91 -30.61 9.22
C LYS A 23 -3.91 -29.33 8.38
N ASP A 24 -4.59 -29.45 7.25
CA ASP A 24 -5.01 -28.41 6.30
C ASP A 24 -3.99 -27.77 5.34
N PRO A 25 -4.44 -27.36 4.13
CA PRO A 25 -3.71 -26.45 3.25
C PRO A 25 -3.38 -25.15 4.00
N TYR A 26 -2.22 -24.55 3.71
CA TYR A 26 -1.68 -23.36 4.40
C TYR A 26 -2.77 -22.35 4.76
N ASN A 27 -3.10 -22.31 6.06
CA ASN A 27 -3.87 -21.25 6.67
C ASN A 27 -2.87 -20.36 7.44
N PRO A 28 -2.62 -19.12 7.00
CA PRO A 28 -1.67 -18.21 7.64
C PRO A 28 -1.99 -17.92 9.11
N GLU A 29 -3.21 -18.22 9.58
CA GLU A 29 -3.65 -18.01 10.95
C GLU A 29 -3.44 -19.21 11.88
N THR A 30 -3.24 -20.43 11.35
CA THR A 30 -3.30 -21.67 12.17
C THR A 30 -2.22 -22.72 11.91
N VAL A 31 -1.31 -22.54 10.94
CA VAL A 31 -0.31 -23.58 10.59
C VAL A 31 1.06 -23.25 11.19
N ASP A 32 1.65 -24.23 11.89
CA ASP A 32 3.06 -24.18 12.30
C ASP A 32 3.95 -24.18 11.04
N TYR A 33 4.74 -23.11 10.91
CA TYR A 33 5.52 -22.72 9.74
C TYR A 33 6.28 -23.87 9.04
N GLY A 34 6.25 -23.90 7.70
CA GLY A 34 7.28 -24.58 6.89
C GLY A 34 7.01 -26.01 6.40
N GLN A 35 5.83 -26.59 6.64
CA GLN A 35 5.49 -27.95 6.18
C GLN A 35 4.55 -27.99 4.97
N CYS A 36 4.81 -27.16 3.94
CA CYS A 36 4.13 -27.32 2.67
C CYS A 36 4.52 -28.67 2.04
N ALA A 37 3.54 -29.54 1.78
CA ALA A 37 3.80 -30.79 1.07
C ALA A 37 4.36 -30.51 -0.33
N SER A 38 5.23 -31.37 -0.86
CA SER A 38 5.89 -31.14 -2.16
C SER A 38 4.92 -30.96 -3.35
N ALA A 39 3.65 -31.36 -3.19
CA ALA A 39 2.59 -31.19 -4.18
C ALA A 39 1.83 -29.85 -4.05
N THR A 40 2.03 -29.07 -2.98
CA THR A 40 1.36 -27.78 -2.78
C THR A 40 2.17 -26.62 -3.36
N LYS A 41 1.48 -25.61 -3.88
CA LYS A 41 2.10 -24.36 -4.32
C LYS A 41 2.21 -23.40 -3.14
N ALA A 42 3.41 -22.91 -2.85
CA ALA A 42 3.63 -21.85 -1.89
C ALA A 42 3.38 -20.48 -2.54
N ASN A 43 2.68 -19.59 -1.83
CA ASN A 43 2.47 -18.19 -2.20
C ASN A 43 2.81 -17.30 -1.00
N TYR A 44 3.08 -16.02 -1.24
CA TYR A 44 3.20 -15.03 -0.17
C TYR A 44 1.84 -14.75 0.47
N GLU A 45 1.86 -14.33 1.74
CA GLU A 45 0.67 -13.81 2.40
C GLU A 45 0.14 -12.58 1.66
N VAL A 46 -1.17 -12.53 1.42
CA VAL A 46 -1.82 -11.37 0.82
C VAL A 46 -1.99 -10.31 1.91
N ARG A 47 -1.21 -9.23 1.81
CA ARG A 47 -1.26 -8.07 2.71
C ARG A 47 -1.71 -6.82 1.95
N SER A 48 -2.55 -6.01 2.59
CA SER A 48 -2.78 -4.62 2.20
C SER A 48 -1.49 -3.80 2.33
N ASP A 49 -1.41 -2.70 1.60
CA ASP A 49 -0.27 -1.80 1.64
C ASP A 49 -0.10 -1.13 3.01
N SER A 50 1.14 -0.79 3.36
CA SER A 50 1.44 -0.08 4.61
C SER A 50 0.79 1.30 4.60
N LYS A 51 0.30 1.73 5.76
CA LYS A 51 -0.20 3.10 5.93
C LYS A 51 0.91 4.11 5.64
N VAL A 52 0.61 5.09 4.79
CA VAL A 52 1.44 6.27 4.56
C VAL A 52 0.76 7.45 5.21
N LEU A 53 1.45 8.11 6.14
CA LEU A 53 1.00 9.36 6.74
C LEU A 53 1.21 10.51 5.76
N THR A 54 0.30 11.48 5.79
CA THR A 54 0.39 12.73 5.04
C THR A 54 0.70 13.89 5.98
N PRO A 55 1.07 15.09 5.48
CA PRO A 55 1.25 16.26 6.33
C PRO A 55 0.04 16.57 7.22
N ALA A 56 -1.18 16.23 6.79
CA ALA A 56 -2.40 16.44 7.57
C ALA A 56 -2.54 15.50 8.77
N ASP A 57 -1.80 14.38 8.79
CA ASP A 57 -1.84 13.40 9.88
C ASP A 57 -0.85 13.74 11.01
N LEU A 58 -0.01 14.78 10.87
CA LEU A 58 1.10 15.07 11.77
C LEU A 58 0.83 16.30 12.66
N PRO A 59 1.33 16.29 13.92
CA PRO A 59 1.44 17.49 14.73
C PRO A 59 2.25 18.58 14.03
N ALA A 60 1.88 19.86 14.25
CA ALA A 60 2.47 20.98 13.53
C ALA A 60 3.98 21.15 13.79
N ASP A 61 4.44 20.85 15.00
CA ASP A 61 5.85 20.90 15.40
C ASP A 61 6.67 19.78 14.75
N GLU A 62 6.11 18.56 14.68
CA GLU A 62 6.73 17.45 13.95
C GLU A 62 6.80 17.73 12.44
N LEU A 63 5.69 18.21 11.86
CA LEU A 63 5.62 18.56 10.45
C LEU A 63 6.68 19.61 10.08
N ALA A 64 6.85 20.66 10.89
CA ALA A 64 7.84 21.71 10.65
C ALA A 64 9.28 21.15 10.54
N VAL A 65 9.61 20.13 11.34
CA VAL A 65 10.91 19.44 11.26
C VAL A 65 11.05 18.71 9.92
N HIS A 66 10.02 17.97 9.50
CA HIS A 66 10.06 17.26 8.23
C HIS A 66 10.15 18.20 7.03
N GLU A 67 9.40 19.30 7.04
CA GLU A 67 9.47 20.30 5.99
C GLU A 67 10.85 20.95 5.88
N SER A 68 11.44 21.34 7.02
CA SER A 68 12.79 21.93 7.05
C SER A 68 13.83 20.99 6.44
N ARG A 69 13.81 19.71 6.84
CA ARG A 69 14.74 18.69 6.32
C ARG A 69 14.49 18.37 4.84
N MET A 70 13.23 18.37 4.40
CA MET A 70 12.89 18.13 3.00
C MET A 70 13.34 19.30 2.11
N ARG A 71 13.08 20.55 2.53
CA ARG A 71 13.57 21.74 1.82
C ARG A 71 15.09 21.75 1.72
N HIS A 72 15.79 21.35 2.78
CA HIS A 72 17.25 21.23 2.77
C HIS A 72 17.77 20.32 1.64
N ILE A 73 17.21 19.12 1.46
CA ILE A 73 17.64 18.23 0.37
C ILE A 73 17.16 18.69 -1.02
N ILE A 74 16.03 19.40 -1.11
CA ILE A 74 15.60 20.06 -2.35
C ILE A 74 16.59 21.18 -2.74
N ASP A 75 17.11 21.95 -1.80
CA ASP A 75 18.10 22.99 -2.08
C ASP A 75 19.43 22.39 -2.53
N ILE A 76 19.87 21.30 -1.91
CA ILE A 76 21.03 20.52 -2.38
C ILE A 76 20.78 20.00 -3.80
N ALA A 77 19.58 19.49 -4.07
CA ALA A 77 19.16 19.01 -5.38
C ALA A 77 19.29 20.12 -6.43
N ARG A 78 18.82 21.33 -6.11
CA ARG A 78 18.93 22.53 -6.95
C ARG A 78 20.37 22.93 -7.22
N VAL A 79 21.19 23.08 -6.18
CA VAL A 79 22.60 23.49 -6.29
C VAL A 79 23.40 22.50 -7.15
N ASN A 80 23.11 21.20 -7.04
CA ASN A 80 23.81 20.17 -7.77
C ASN A 80 23.19 19.84 -9.14
N ASN A 81 22.04 20.44 -9.48
CA ASN A 81 21.25 20.09 -10.66
C ASN A 81 20.96 18.57 -10.76
N LYS A 82 20.53 17.99 -9.63
CA LYS A 82 20.18 16.57 -9.49
C LYS A 82 18.77 16.46 -8.93
N LYS A 83 17.95 15.56 -9.47
CA LYS A 83 16.54 15.43 -9.04
C LYS A 83 16.38 14.61 -7.77
N PHE A 84 17.16 13.54 -7.64
CA PHE A 84 17.08 12.59 -6.55
C PHE A 84 18.23 12.83 -5.56
N VAL A 85 17.87 13.31 -4.38
CA VAL A 85 18.77 13.54 -3.25
C VAL A 85 18.10 12.99 -2.00
N SER A 86 18.91 12.41 -1.11
CA SER A 86 18.44 11.88 0.16
C SER A 86 19.36 12.30 1.30
N SER A 87 18.81 12.34 2.51
CA SER A 87 19.57 12.60 3.73
C SER A 87 19.14 11.68 4.85
N ILE A 88 20.09 11.27 5.68
CA ILE A 88 19.88 10.40 6.85
C ILE A 88 20.15 11.21 8.11
N TYR A 89 19.30 11.05 9.12
CA TYR A 89 19.44 11.70 10.42
C TYR A 89 19.56 10.67 11.54
N PHE A 90 20.42 10.98 12.51
CA PHE A 90 20.54 10.26 13.76
C PHE A 90 19.25 10.36 14.60
N PRO A 91 19.05 9.49 15.60
CA PRO A 91 17.90 9.55 16.50
C PRO A 91 17.79 10.87 17.30
N ASN A 92 18.91 11.54 17.57
CA ASN A 92 18.95 12.86 18.22
C ASN A 92 18.57 14.02 17.26
N GLY A 93 18.29 13.71 15.99
CA GLY A 93 17.89 14.66 14.97
C GLY A 93 19.02 15.39 14.25
N THR A 94 20.30 15.06 14.50
CA THR A 94 21.43 15.63 13.76
C THR A 94 21.59 14.95 12.40
N LEU A 95 21.94 15.73 11.36
CA LEU A 95 22.22 15.20 10.03
C LEU A 95 23.43 14.26 10.09
N ALA A 96 23.27 13.04 9.60
CA ALA A 96 24.34 12.05 9.50
C ALA A 96 25.01 12.13 8.13
N CYS A 97 24.25 11.90 7.06
CA CYS A 97 24.80 11.82 5.70
C CYS A 97 23.82 12.32 4.66
N ILE A 98 24.37 12.66 3.50
CA ILE A 98 23.64 13.01 2.29
C ILE A 98 24.04 12.04 1.18
N GLY A 99 23.09 11.69 0.33
CA GLY A 99 23.32 10.96 -0.91
C GLY A 99 22.70 11.71 -2.08
N ILE A 100 23.47 11.87 -3.15
CA ILE A 100 23.02 12.50 -4.39
C ILE A 100 23.08 11.44 -5.47
N ASN A 101 22.01 11.30 -6.26
CA ASN A 101 21.99 10.37 -7.38
C ASN A 101 23.12 10.72 -8.38
N THR A 102 24.05 9.79 -8.56
CA THR A 102 25.15 9.93 -9.51
C THR A 102 24.78 9.33 -10.86
N GLY A 103 23.98 8.26 -10.89
CA GLY A 103 23.68 7.51 -12.09
C GLY A 103 24.93 6.80 -12.60
N LYS A 104 25.36 7.06 -13.84
CA LYS A 104 26.52 6.37 -14.43
C LYS A 104 27.81 6.57 -13.59
N PRO A 105 28.68 5.54 -13.50
CA PRO A 105 28.60 4.23 -14.16
C PRO A 105 27.64 3.24 -13.48
N ASN A 106 27.18 3.53 -12.26
CA ASN A 106 26.37 2.62 -11.47
C ASN A 106 24.89 3.04 -11.49
N MET A 107 24.08 2.42 -12.34
CA MET A 107 22.66 2.76 -12.48
C MET A 107 21.84 2.61 -11.19
N ILE A 108 22.32 1.86 -10.19
CA ILE A 108 21.67 1.73 -8.88
C ILE A 108 22.10 2.79 -7.86
N ALA A 109 23.00 3.73 -8.22
CA ALA A 109 23.47 4.81 -7.35
C ALA A 109 22.43 5.94 -7.23
N HIS A 110 21.28 5.59 -6.69
CA HIS A 110 20.20 6.49 -6.32
C HIS A 110 20.52 7.22 -5.01
N GLY A 111 19.81 8.33 -4.75
CA GLY A 111 20.09 9.18 -3.58
C GLY A 111 20.07 8.39 -2.27
N GLU A 112 19.11 7.48 -2.13
CA GLU A 112 18.91 6.63 -0.95
C GLU A 112 20.08 5.66 -0.77
N ILE A 113 20.47 4.99 -1.86
CA ILE A 113 21.58 4.02 -1.86
C ILE A 113 22.90 4.73 -1.53
N VAL A 114 23.16 5.87 -2.17
CA VAL A 114 24.38 6.66 -1.94
C VAL A 114 24.39 7.20 -0.51
N ALA A 115 23.25 7.63 0.04
CA ALA A 115 23.19 8.11 1.43
C ALA A 115 23.54 6.99 2.42
N ILE A 116 22.98 5.78 2.21
CA ILE A 116 23.28 4.60 3.03
C ILE A 116 24.77 4.23 2.91
N GLN A 117 25.31 4.19 1.69
CA GLN A 117 26.73 3.87 1.47
C GLN A 117 27.64 4.88 2.17
N ASN A 118 27.39 6.18 1.99
CA ASN A 118 28.16 7.24 2.64
C ASN A 118 28.12 7.10 4.16
N CYS A 119 26.94 6.83 4.75
CA CYS A 119 26.82 6.63 6.19
C CYS A 119 27.52 5.38 6.70
N THR A 120 27.45 4.27 5.95
CA THR A 120 28.17 3.06 6.30
C THR A 120 29.68 3.28 6.26
N GLU A 121 30.19 4.00 5.27
CA GLU A 121 31.63 4.31 5.14
C GLU A 121 32.12 5.29 6.21
N ILE A 122 31.38 6.36 6.48
CA ILE A 122 31.78 7.41 7.43
C ILE A 122 31.66 6.94 8.89
N HIS A 123 30.61 6.19 9.21
CA HIS A 123 30.26 5.87 10.61
C HIS A 123 30.38 4.38 10.96
N GLY A 124 30.63 3.50 9.99
CA GLY A 124 30.64 2.05 10.23
C GLY A 124 29.26 1.48 10.57
N ILE A 125 28.18 2.16 10.20
CA ILE A 125 26.80 1.76 10.51
C ILE A 125 26.30 0.75 9.49
N SER A 126 25.81 -0.40 9.96
CA SER A 126 25.19 -1.44 9.12
C SER A 126 23.68 -1.55 9.30
N MET A 127 23.14 -1.02 10.41
CA MET A 127 21.70 -0.99 10.71
C MET A 127 21.29 0.40 11.18
N TYR A 128 20.20 0.90 10.62
CA TYR A 128 19.68 2.24 10.79
C TYR A 128 18.45 2.26 11.71
N THR A 129 18.42 1.37 12.70
CA THR A 129 17.36 1.30 13.72
C THR A 129 17.24 2.65 14.43
N ASN A 130 16.04 3.23 14.45
CA ASN A 130 15.73 4.57 14.97
C ASN A 130 16.23 5.77 14.14
N TYR A 131 16.84 5.55 12.97
CA TYR A 131 17.21 6.63 12.05
C TYR A 131 16.03 7.01 11.16
N SER A 132 16.08 8.23 10.65
CA SER A 132 15.15 8.73 9.65
C SER A 132 15.87 8.99 8.33
N ILE A 133 15.27 8.60 7.22
CA ILE A 133 15.73 8.95 5.88
C ILE A 133 14.70 9.84 5.18
N TYR A 134 15.19 10.88 4.51
CA TYR A 134 14.41 11.83 3.72
C TYR A 134 14.86 11.71 2.28
N THR A 135 13.93 11.69 1.33
CA THR A 135 14.24 11.61 -0.11
C THR A 135 13.34 12.54 -0.92
N THR A 136 13.88 13.19 -1.96
CA THR A 136 13.13 14.19 -2.74
C THR A 136 11.94 13.57 -3.50
N GLY A 137 12.06 12.33 -3.94
CA GLY A 137 10.96 11.56 -4.52
C GLY A 137 10.74 10.28 -3.73
N GLU A 138 9.55 9.70 -3.81
CA GLU A 138 9.23 8.43 -3.18
C GLU A 138 10.28 7.36 -3.56
N PRO A 139 10.82 6.60 -2.58
CA PRO A 139 11.83 5.59 -2.88
C PRO A 139 11.31 4.60 -3.93
N CYS A 140 12.08 4.40 -5.01
CA CYS A 140 11.71 3.37 -5.99
C CYS A 140 11.78 1.98 -5.35
N SER A 141 11.24 0.96 -6.01
CA SER A 141 11.13 -0.38 -5.44
C SER A 141 12.45 -0.96 -4.90
N MET A 142 13.56 -0.68 -5.59
CA MET A 142 14.91 -1.04 -5.13
C MET A 142 15.31 -0.28 -3.85
N CYS A 143 15.11 1.04 -3.83
CA CYS A 143 15.51 1.88 -2.69
C CYS A 143 14.63 1.60 -1.46
N ALA A 144 13.32 1.41 -1.66
CA ALA A 144 12.40 0.97 -0.61
C ALA A 144 12.85 -0.37 0.00
N SER A 145 13.28 -1.31 -0.83
CA SER A 145 13.81 -2.60 -0.37
C SER A 145 15.12 -2.42 0.41
N ALA A 146 16.04 -1.58 -0.07
CA ALA A 146 17.29 -1.27 0.63
C ALA A 146 17.02 -0.64 2.01
N ILE A 147 16.07 0.29 2.09
CA ILE A 147 15.63 0.92 3.33
C ILE A 147 15.11 -0.12 4.33
N LEU A 148 14.32 -1.11 3.89
CA LEU A 148 13.87 -2.22 4.74
C LEU A 148 15.02 -3.07 5.25
N TRP A 149 15.91 -3.50 4.36
CA TRP A 149 17.11 -4.28 4.74
C TRP A 149 18.00 -3.51 5.72
N SER A 150 18.04 -2.19 5.60
CA SER A 150 18.77 -1.28 6.48
C SER A 150 18.05 -0.95 7.79
N ARG A 151 16.79 -1.37 8.00
CA ARG A 151 16.01 -1.20 9.24
C ARG A 151 15.75 0.25 9.68
N PHE A 152 15.52 1.16 8.73
CA PHE A 152 15.11 2.53 9.08
C PHE A 152 13.81 2.55 9.89
N LYS A 153 13.70 3.48 10.84
CA LYS A 153 12.47 3.70 11.60
C LYS A 153 11.47 4.56 10.84
N THR A 154 11.96 5.59 10.15
CA THR A 154 11.12 6.59 9.48
C THR A 154 11.65 6.89 8.09
N VAL A 155 10.74 6.95 7.13
CA VAL A 155 11.01 7.27 5.72
C VAL A 155 10.09 8.40 5.31
N VAL A 156 10.67 9.47 4.80
CA VAL A 156 9.94 10.69 4.44
C VAL A 156 10.23 11.07 3.00
N TRP A 157 9.21 11.38 2.21
CA TRP A 157 9.38 11.83 0.83
C TRP A 157 8.48 13.01 0.45
N SER A 158 8.89 13.72 -0.60
CA SER A 158 8.13 14.86 -1.13
C SER A 158 7.16 14.42 -2.23
N THR A 159 7.67 14.09 -3.41
CA THR A 159 6.85 13.71 -4.57
C THR A 159 6.55 12.22 -4.58
N TYR A 160 5.29 11.82 -4.79
CA TYR A 160 4.89 10.41 -4.89
C TYR A 160 5.37 9.77 -6.19
N ASN A 161 5.59 8.45 -6.17
CA ASN A 161 5.95 7.67 -7.34
C ASN A 161 4.86 7.75 -8.42
N SER A 162 3.59 7.68 -8.02
CA SER A 162 2.44 7.87 -8.90
C SER A 162 2.45 9.23 -9.60
N ASP A 163 2.88 10.30 -8.94
CA ASP A 163 3.01 11.62 -9.57
C ASP A 163 4.22 11.69 -10.52
N LEU A 164 5.37 11.13 -10.12
CA LEU A 164 6.56 11.02 -10.98
C LEU A 164 6.21 10.31 -12.29
N TYR A 165 5.49 9.20 -12.20
CA TYR A 165 5.11 8.41 -13.36
C TYR A 165 3.96 9.06 -14.14
N CYS A 166 2.80 9.31 -13.51
CA CYS A 166 1.56 9.69 -14.20
C CYS A 166 1.46 11.16 -14.57
N LYS A 167 1.94 12.09 -13.73
CA LYS A 167 1.80 13.54 -13.95
C LYS A 167 3.05 14.16 -14.56
N ILE A 168 4.21 13.63 -14.18
CA ILE A 168 5.52 14.14 -14.61
C ILE A 168 6.05 13.38 -15.83
N CYS A 169 5.50 12.19 -16.14
CA CYS A 169 5.94 11.31 -17.23
C CYS A 169 7.42 10.90 -17.12
N MET A 170 7.95 10.83 -15.89
CA MET A 170 9.28 10.32 -15.63
C MET A 170 9.23 8.79 -15.53
N SER A 171 10.18 8.12 -16.18
CA SER A 171 10.30 6.67 -16.12
C SER A 171 10.53 6.20 -14.68
N ASN A 172 9.60 5.40 -14.17
CA ASN A 172 9.74 4.73 -12.88
C ASN A 172 9.00 3.39 -12.91
N ILE A 173 9.32 2.51 -11.96
CA ILE A 173 8.58 1.26 -11.76
C ILE A 173 7.31 1.63 -10.97
N PRO A 174 6.10 1.32 -11.47
CA PRO A 174 4.84 1.68 -10.83
C PRO A 174 4.51 0.71 -9.67
N ILE A 175 5.37 0.71 -8.66
CA ILE A 175 5.20 0.00 -7.39
C ILE A 175 5.49 1.02 -6.29
N ASP A 176 4.48 1.32 -5.47
CA ASP A 176 4.63 2.26 -4.37
C ASP A 176 5.42 1.65 -3.22
N SER A 177 6.09 2.50 -2.45
CA SER A 177 6.91 2.11 -1.31
C SER A 177 6.07 1.40 -0.22
N SER A 178 4.81 1.79 -0.06
CA SER A 178 3.86 1.17 0.88
C SER A 178 3.63 -0.32 0.62
N TYR A 179 3.56 -0.71 -0.66
CA TYR A 179 3.43 -2.10 -1.07
C TYR A 179 4.64 -2.91 -0.59
N ILE A 180 5.85 -2.36 -0.70
CA ILE A 180 7.08 -3.04 -0.28
C ILE A 180 7.20 -3.05 1.24
N PHE A 181 6.93 -1.94 1.91
CA PHE A 181 7.01 -1.82 3.35
C PHE A 181 6.07 -2.79 4.08
N SER A 182 4.91 -3.10 3.52
CA SER A 182 3.99 -4.09 4.11
C SER A 182 4.52 -5.53 4.09
N ARG A 183 5.62 -5.80 3.36
CA ARG A 183 6.31 -7.09 3.34
C ARG A 183 7.49 -7.18 4.33
N ALA A 184 7.63 -6.20 5.22
CA ALA A 184 8.62 -6.19 6.30
C ALA A 184 8.58 -7.45 7.20
N TYR A 185 7.43 -8.11 7.31
CA TYR A 185 7.28 -9.38 8.04
C TYR A 185 8.25 -10.46 7.53
N GLY A 186 8.61 -10.45 6.25
CA GLY A 186 9.57 -11.39 5.66
C GLY A 186 11.00 -11.23 6.18
N LEU A 187 11.29 -10.10 6.84
CA LEU A 187 12.58 -9.81 7.48
C LEU A 187 12.49 -9.90 9.01
N GLY A 188 11.33 -10.24 9.57
CA GLY A 188 11.08 -10.28 11.01
C GLY A 188 11.21 -8.89 11.67
N ILE A 189 10.84 -7.83 10.96
CA ILE A 189 10.88 -6.44 11.46
C ILE A 189 9.53 -5.75 11.29
N GLU A 190 9.33 -4.68 12.05
CA GLU A 190 8.24 -3.74 11.80
C GLU A 190 8.54 -2.90 10.55
N ALA A 191 7.48 -2.54 9.82
CA ALA A 191 7.59 -1.62 8.70
C ALA A 191 7.99 -0.22 9.21
N PRO A 192 8.79 0.55 8.44
CA PRO A 192 9.08 1.93 8.79
C PRO A 192 7.80 2.78 8.82
N VAL A 193 7.80 3.81 9.65
CA VAL A 193 6.82 4.89 9.56
C VAL A 193 7.07 5.64 8.26
N ALA A 194 6.12 5.54 7.34
CA ALA A 194 6.16 6.19 6.04
C ALA A 194 5.38 7.50 6.07
N ILE A 195 6.02 8.60 5.66
CA ILE A 195 5.43 9.94 5.57
C ILE A 195 5.63 10.45 4.15
N GLY A 196 4.55 10.56 3.38
CA GLY A 196 4.58 11.02 2.00
C GLY A 196 4.03 12.44 1.87
N GLY A 197 4.46 13.15 0.82
CA GLY A 197 3.86 14.44 0.47
C GLY A 197 4.39 15.65 1.24
N VAL A 198 5.52 15.55 1.94
CA VAL A 198 6.10 16.68 2.66
C VAL A 198 6.62 17.72 1.67
N VAL A 199 6.16 18.97 1.77
CA VAL A 199 6.41 20.06 0.80
C VAL A 199 6.21 19.64 -0.67
N LYS A 200 5.24 18.76 -0.92
CA LYS A 200 4.99 18.12 -2.21
C LYS A 200 4.99 19.08 -3.40
N ALA A 201 4.32 20.23 -3.27
CA ALA A 201 4.22 21.21 -4.35
C ALA A 201 5.61 21.74 -4.78
N GLU A 202 6.53 21.92 -3.82
CA GLU A 202 7.91 22.34 -4.09
C GLU A 202 8.70 21.20 -4.76
N GLY A 203 8.52 19.96 -4.29
CA GLY A 203 9.12 18.77 -4.87
C GLY A 203 8.69 18.54 -6.32
N ASP A 204 7.38 18.53 -6.57
CA ASP A 204 6.80 18.36 -7.90
C ASP A 204 7.31 19.43 -8.88
N ALA A 205 7.34 20.69 -8.43
CA ALA A 205 7.86 21.80 -9.24
C ALA A 205 9.34 21.61 -9.58
N TRP A 206 10.14 21.07 -8.65
CA TRP A 206 11.56 20.77 -8.89
C TRP A 206 11.75 19.63 -9.89
N PHE A 207 10.96 18.56 -9.80
CA PHE A 207 10.95 17.51 -10.81
C PHE A 207 10.48 18.05 -12.17
N GLY A 208 9.59 19.05 -12.20
CA GLY A 208 9.05 19.61 -13.43
C GLY A 208 8.31 18.55 -14.25
N THR A 209 8.09 18.80 -15.55
CA THR A 209 7.43 17.84 -16.44
C THR A 209 8.36 17.32 -17.54
N TYR A 210 8.25 16.02 -17.82
CA TYR A 210 8.80 15.39 -19.02
C TYR A 210 7.72 15.08 -20.07
N CYS A 211 6.44 15.28 -19.76
CA CYS A 211 5.34 14.88 -20.64
C CYS A 211 5.39 15.55 -22.02
N ASN A 212 5.94 16.76 -22.09
CA ASN A 212 6.17 17.51 -23.33
C ASN A 212 7.59 17.33 -23.92
N ARG A 213 8.36 16.36 -23.43
CA ARG A 213 9.76 16.10 -23.82
C ARG A 213 9.96 14.62 -24.21
N PRO A 214 9.30 14.13 -25.27
CA PRO A 214 9.32 12.71 -25.63
C PRO A 214 10.71 12.17 -26.03
N THR A 215 11.66 13.05 -26.36
CA THR A 215 13.05 12.70 -26.70
C THR A 215 13.96 12.59 -25.47
N SER A 216 13.48 12.96 -24.28
CA SER A 216 14.23 12.82 -23.04
C SER A 216 14.41 11.34 -22.69
N ILE A 217 15.63 10.95 -22.28
CA ILE A 217 15.90 9.59 -21.76
C ILE A 217 15.11 9.25 -20.51
N TYR A 218 14.58 10.26 -19.82
CA TYR A 218 13.75 10.11 -18.62
C TYR A 218 12.26 10.03 -18.94
N TYR A 219 11.85 10.33 -20.17
CA TYR A 219 10.44 10.28 -20.54
C TYR A 219 9.97 8.85 -20.74
N ILE A 220 8.78 8.56 -20.24
CA ILE A 220 8.00 7.40 -20.67
C ILE A 220 6.54 7.83 -20.85
N ALA A 221 5.85 7.31 -21.87
CA ALA A 221 4.42 7.49 -21.98
C ALA A 221 3.74 6.74 -20.83
N PRO A 222 3.07 7.45 -19.88
CA PRO A 222 2.53 6.81 -18.70
C PRO A 222 1.30 5.96 -19.05
N LYS A 223 1.18 4.81 -18.39
CA LYS A 223 -0.01 3.94 -18.45
C LYS A 223 -0.85 4.15 -17.21
N CYS A 224 -1.47 5.32 -17.07
CA CYS A 224 -2.23 5.70 -15.88
C CYS A 224 -3.72 5.83 -16.19
N ALA A 225 -4.55 5.39 -15.24
CA ALA A 225 -5.97 5.70 -15.20
C ALA A 225 -6.13 7.00 -14.39
N CYS A 226 -6.18 8.14 -15.09
CA CYS A 226 -6.39 9.42 -14.43
C CYS A 226 -7.86 9.52 -14.00
N GLN A 227 -8.10 9.48 -12.70
CA GLN A 227 -9.42 9.77 -12.14
C GLN A 227 -9.57 11.28 -11.97
N ASP A 228 -10.53 11.87 -12.66
CA ASP A 228 -10.92 13.27 -12.45
C ASP A 228 -11.99 13.29 -11.35
N PRO A 229 -11.70 13.81 -10.15
CA PRO A 229 -12.68 13.85 -9.07
C PRO A 229 -13.90 14.74 -9.39
N ALA A 230 -13.85 15.57 -10.44
CA ALA A 230 -14.99 16.29 -10.99
C ALA A 230 -15.77 15.50 -12.05
N LYS A 231 -15.22 14.40 -12.59
CA LYS A 231 -15.93 13.47 -13.47
C LYS A 231 -16.50 12.32 -12.67
N VAL A 232 -17.72 12.56 -12.18
CA VAL A 232 -18.57 11.54 -11.61
C VAL A 232 -18.91 10.54 -12.71
N SER A 233 -18.76 9.25 -12.41
CA SER A 233 -19.21 8.15 -13.26
C SER A 233 -20.69 8.34 -13.63
N PRO A 234 -21.13 8.00 -14.85
CA PRO A 234 -22.52 8.16 -15.26
C PRO A 234 -23.50 7.25 -14.51
N LEU A 235 -23.00 6.42 -13.59
CA LEU A 235 -23.80 5.53 -12.76
C LEU A 235 -24.76 6.31 -11.87
N LYS A 236 -26.02 5.85 -11.85
CA LYS A 236 -27.05 6.40 -10.97
C LYS A 236 -27.36 5.43 -9.84
N PHE A 237 -27.49 5.97 -8.63
CA PHE A 237 -27.90 5.25 -7.44
C PHE A 237 -29.36 5.54 -7.15
N THR A 238 -30.16 4.49 -6.96
CA THR A 238 -31.55 4.60 -6.50
C THR A 238 -31.71 3.77 -5.25
N GLN A 239 -32.36 4.33 -4.23
CA GLN A 239 -32.42 3.75 -2.90
C GLN A 239 -33.88 3.63 -2.45
N THR A 240 -34.24 2.47 -1.94
CA THR A 240 -35.57 2.18 -1.44
C THR A 240 -35.45 1.69 -0.01
N ARG A 241 -36.06 2.45 0.90
CA ARG A 241 -36.16 2.05 2.31
C ARG A 241 -37.01 0.79 2.42
N THR A 242 -36.46 -0.26 3.04
CA THR A 242 -37.16 -1.54 3.18
C THR A 242 -37.80 -1.69 4.55
N THR A 243 -37.02 -1.49 5.62
CA THR A 243 -37.48 -1.72 7.00
C THR A 243 -36.87 -0.70 7.94
N VAL A 244 -37.62 -0.32 8.99
CA VAL A 244 -37.16 0.55 10.08
C VAL A 244 -37.48 -0.14 11.41
N TRP A 245 -36.55 -0.16 12.35
CA TRP A 245 -36.75 -0.69 13.70
C TRP A 245 -35.91 0.06 14.73
N VAL A 246 -36.17 -0.21 16.01
CA VAL A 246 -35.45 0.41 17.13
C VAL A 246 -34.66 -0.66 17.89
N GLU A 247 -33.40 -0.37 18.20
CA GLU A 247 -32.53 -1.23 19.01
C GLU A 247 -31.93 -0.47 20.20
N GLY A 248 -31.73 -1.17 21.32
CA GLY A 248 -30.94 -0.66 22.44
C GLY A 248 -31.43 0.64 23.07
N GLY A 249 -32.75 0.81 23.22
CA GLY A 249 -33.34 1.94 23.94
C GLY A 249 -33.18 3.29 23.23
N ASP A 250 -33.70 3.37 21.99
CA ASP A 250 -33.93 4.59 21.17
C ASP A 250 -33.05 4.77 19.91
N LYS A 251 -32.20 3.81 19.54
CA LYS A 251 -31.48 3.88 18.26
C LYS A 251 -32.34 3.37 17.12
N VAL A 252 -32.82 4.29 16.28
CA VAL A 252 -33.50 3.97 15.03
C VAL A 252 -32.50 3.41 14.02
N VAL A 253 -32.79 2.24 13.47
CA VAL A 253 -32.04 1.60 12.40
C VAL A 253 -32.92 1.51 11.17
N THR A 254 -32.38 1.89 10.03
CA THR A 254 -33.05 1.78 8.74
C THR A 254 -32.24 0.89 7.80
N GLN A 255 -32.92 -0.06 7.16
CA GLN A 255 -32.37 -0.86 6.08
C GLN A 255 -32.83 -0.32 4.72
N TRP A 256 -31.91 -0.37 3.76
CA TRP A 256 -32.09 0.13 2.41
C TRP A 256 -31.69 -0.95 1.39
N ASN A 257 -32.52 -1.11 0.36
CA ASN A 257 -32.12 -1.74 -0.89
C ASN A 257 -31.69 -0.63 -1.85
N ALA A 258 -30.56 -0.82 -2.53
CA ALA A 258 -30.05 0.14 -3.47
C ALA A 258 -29.71 -0.51 -4.81
N ILE A 259 -29.90 0.25 -5.89
CA ILE A 259 -29.63 -0.17 -7.26
C ILE A 259 -28.67 0.84 -7.88
N ILE A 260 -27.57 0.33 -8.44
CA ILE A 260 -26.67 1.05 -9.32
C ILE A 260 -27.12 0.76 -10.75
N SER A 261 -27.37 1.79 -11.54
CA SER A 261 -27.72 1.65 -12.96
C SER A 261 -26.69 2.33 -13.84
N ASN A 262 -26.34 1.71 -14.96
CA ASN A 262 -25.48 2.30 -15.99
C ASN A 262 -26.33 2.83 -17.16
N PRO A 263 -26.75 4.10 -17.15
CA PRO A 263 -27.50 4.69 -18.25
C PRO A 263 -26.62 5.09 -19.45
N SER A 264 -25.29 4.91 -19.37
CA SER A 264 -24.36 5.29 -20.43
C SER A 264 -24.24 4.22 -21.51
N ASN A 265 -23.59 4.59 -22.62
CA ASN A 265 -23.27 3.66 -23.71
C ASN A 265 -21.91 2.95 -23.51
N SER A 266 -21.24 3.16 -22.38
CA SER A 266 -19.92 2.61 -22.06
C SER A 266 -20.00 1.55 -20.96
N THR A 267 -19.19 0.49 -21.10
CA THR A 267 -19.00 -0.51 -20.04
C THR A 267 -18.10 0.08 -18.94
N ILE A 268 -18.50 -0.09 -17.68
CA ILE A 268 -17.77 0.43 -16.52
C ILE A 268 -17.22 -0.75 -15.72
N VAL A 269 -15.93 -0.70 -15.39
CA VAL A 269 -15.23 -1.80 -14.71
C VAL A 269 -14.75 -1.33 -13.34
N ASP A 270 -15.23 -2.01 -12.30
CA ASP A 270 -14.91 -1.83 -10.87
C ASP A 270 -14.84 -0.37 -10.41
N PRO A 271 -15.91 0.42 -10.59
CA PRO A 271 -15.90 1.84 -10.26
C PRO A 271 -15.73 2.04 -8.74
N PRO A 272 -14.87 2.97 -8.29
CA PRO A 272 -14.83 3.37 -6.89
C PRO A 272 -16.17 4.01 -6.51
N ILE A 273 -16.75 3.57 -5.40
CA ILE A 273 -18.00 4.11 -4.85
C ILE A 273 -17.65 4.88 -3.58
N VAL A 274 -17.77 6.19 -3.61
CA VAL A 274 -17.49 7.08 -2.48
C VAL A 274 -18.79 7.48 -1.79
N ILE A 275 -18.75 7.57 -0.46
CA ILE A 275 -19.85 8.13 0.35
C ILE A 275 -19.45 9.48 0.93
N SER A 276 -20.35 10.47 0.85
CA SER A 276 -20.14 11.80 1.44
C SER A 276 -21.49 12.43 1.83
N PRO A 277 -21.71 12.79 3.11
CA PRO A 277 -20.77 12.69 4.24
C PRO A 277 -20.48 11.24 4.65
N SER A 278 -19.43 11.04 5.46
CA SER A 278 -19.11 9.73 6.04
C SER A 278 -20.29 9.19 6.84
N VAL A 279 -20.62 7.91 6.63
CA VAL A 279 -21.66 7.21 7.39
C VAL A 279 -21.10 5.90 7.94
N VAL A 280 -21.50 5.57 9.17
CA VAL A 280 -21.18 4.27 9.79
C VAL A 280 -22.31 3.30 9.47
N PHE A 281 -22.02 2.28 8.65
CA PHE A 281 -22.96 1.20 8.39
C PHE A 281 -23.13 0.32 9.64
N LYS A 282 -24.37 -0.09 9.88
CA LYS A 282 -24.69 -1.12 10.86
C LYS A 282 -24.46 -2.49 10.21
N GLY A 283 -23.28 -3.05 10.45
CA GLY A 283 -22.82 -4.27 9.80
C GLY A 283 -22.28 -4.02 8.40
N ALA A 284 -21.76 -5.06 7.76
CA ALA A 284 -21.24 -4.94 6.41
C ALA A 284 -22.39 -4.75 5.41
N PRO A 285 -22.35 -3.73 4.52
CA PRO A 285 -23.29 -3.66 3.40
C PRO A 285 -23.12 -4.91 2.51
N TRP A 286 -24.21 -5.41 1.94
CA TRP A 286 -24.14 -6.53 1.00
C TRP A 286 -24.05 -6.00 -0.43
N GLY A 287 -23.30 -6.70 -1.29
CA GLY A 287 -23.09 -6.30 -2.69
C GLY A 287 -21.97 -5.26 -2.90
N ILE A 288 -21.58 -4.51 -1.88
CA ILE A 288 -20.38 -3.67 -1.90
C ILE A 288 -19.46 -3.99 -0.72
N SER A 289 -18.17 -3.72 -0.85
CA SER A 289 -17.15 -3.97 0.17
C SER A 289 -16.23 -2.76 0.31
N ALA A 290 -15.68 -2.55 1.52
CA ALA A 290 -14.75 -1.44 1.75
C ALA A 290 -13.51 -1.56 0.84
N ALA A 291 -13.08 -0.43 0.28
CA ALA A 291 -11.80 -0.28 -0.40
C ALA A 291 -10.70 0.10 0.59
N SER A 292 -9.46 0.25 0.10
CA SER A 292 -8.32 0.71 0.90
C SER A 292 -8.48 2.17 1.35
N GLU A 293 -9.16 2.96 0.51
CA GLU A 293 -9.34 4.38 0.71
C GLU A 293 -10.51 4.64 1.68
N PRO A 294 -10.38 5.61 2.61
CA PRO A 294 -11.46 5.98 3.51
C PRO A 294 -12.75 6.32 2.76
N ASN A 295 -13.90 5.93 3.30
CA ASN A 295 -15.23 6.18 2.73
C ASN A 295 -15.42 5.67 1.29
N THR A 296 -14.56 4.76 0.84
CA THR A 296 -14.61 4.23 -0.52
C THR A 296 -14.96 2.75 -0.47
N TYR A 297 -15.79 2.33 -1.42
CA TYR A 297 -16.34 1.00 -1.56
C TYR A 297 -16.17 0.52 -3.00
N LYS A 298 -16.20 -0.79 -3.18
CA LYS A 298 -16.13 -1.45 -4.49
C LYS A 298 -17.21 -2.52 -4.60
N LEU A 299 -17.54 -2.90 -5.83
CA LEU A 299 -18.51 -3.97 -6.08
C LEU A 299 -17.96 -5.31 -5.55
N SER A 300 -18.74 -6.01 -4.72
CA SER A 300 -18.31 -7.28 -4.12
C SER A 300 -18.32 -8.44 -5.11
N TYR A 301 -19.09 -8.34 -6.19
CA TYR A 301 -19.20 -9.32 -7.26
C TYR A 301 -19.52 -8.61 -8.57
N ASN A 302 -19.43 -9.30 -9.71
CA ASN A 302 -19.75 -8.76 -11.05
C ASN A 302 -19.24 -7.33 -11.24
N LYS A 303 -17.92 -7.17 -11.15
CA LYS A 303 -17.20 -5.88 -11.22
C LYS A 303 -17.26 -5.20 -12.58
N VAL A 304 -18.22 -5.55 -13.42
CA VAL A 304 -18.41 -5.00 -14.75
C VAL A 304 -19.89 -4.67 -14.91
N LEU A 305 -20.18 -3.41 -15.24
CA LEU A 305 -21.52 -2.91 -15.50
C LEU A 305 -21.63 -2.53 -16.98
N PHE A 306 -22.30 -3.37 -17.75
CA PHE A 306 -22.60 -3.10 -19.16
C PHE A 306 -23.63 -1.96 -19.31
N PRO A 307 -23.69 -1.31 -20.47
CA PRO A 307 -24.77 -0.37 -20.80
C PRO A 307 -26.16 -0.94 -20.51
N GLY A 308 -26.98 -0.19 -19.77
CA GLY A 308 -28.33 -0.59 -19.37
C GLY A 308 -28.40 -1.63 -18.24
N GLN A 309 -27.27 -2.14 -17.75
CA GLN A 309 -27.24 -3.10 -16.65
C GLN A 309 -27.49 -2.41 -15.30
N THR A 310 -28.08 -3.17 -14.39
CA THR A 310 -28.25 -2.79 -12.99
C THR A 310 -27.49 -3.72 -12.06
N PHE A 311 -27.04 -3.19 -10.92
CA PHE A 311 -26.43 -3.93 -9.84
C PHE A 311 -27.12 -3.62 -8.53
N SER A 312 -27.58 -4.65 -7.83
CA SER A 312 -28.30 -4.50 -6.57
C SER A 312 -27.38 -4.70 -5.39
N PHE A 313 -27.46 -3.80 -4.43
CA PHE A 313 -26.75 -3.89 -3.16
C PHE A 313 -27.68 -3.42 -2.05
N GLY A 314 -27.20 -3.44 -0.82
CA GLY A 314 -27.88 -2.69 0.22
C GLY A 314 -27.13 -2.68 1.53
N TYR A 315 -27.73 -1.98 2.48
CA TYR A 315 -27.04 -1.56 3.67
C TYR A 315 -28.03 -1.23 4.79
N SER A 316 -27.51 -1.11 6.01
CA SER A 316 -28.26 -0.58 7.16
C SER A 316 -27.49 0.57 7.81
N VAL A 317 -28.20 1.60 8.26
CA VAL A 317 -27.61 2.77 8.95
C VAL A 317 -28.41 3.12 10.19
N TYR A 318 -27.78 3.85 11.11
CA TYR A 318 -28.48 4.51 12.20
C TYR A 318 -29.11 5.82 11.69
N GLY A 319 -30.39 6.03 12.00
CA GLY A 319 -31.17 7.15 11.50
C GLY A 319 -32.12 6.78 10.36
N LEU A 320 -32.77 7.79 9.78
CA LEU A 320 -33.81 7.64 8.75
C LEU A 320 -33.36 8.10 7.35
N GLU A 321 -32.18 8.72 7.26
CA GLU A 321 -31.67 9.33 6.04
C GLU A 321 -31.00 8.28 5.13
N GLU A 322 -31.06 8.55 3.82
CA GLU A 322 -30.32 7.77 2.84
C GLU A 322 -28.84 8.16 2.81
N VAL A 323 -27.99 7.24 2.36
CA VAL A 323 -26.57 7.52 2.17
C VAL A 323 -26.35 8.10 0.77
N ALA A 324 -25.57 9.18 0.67
CA ALA A 324 -25.25 9.76 -0.62
C ALA A 324 -24.06 9.00 -1.25
N PHE A 325 -24.37 8.11 -2.20
CA PHE A 325 -23.38 7.37 -2.97
C PHE A 325 -23.01 8.10 -4.25
N THR A 326 -21.71 8.13 -4.55
CA THR A 326 -21.17 8.68 -5.80
C THR A 326 -20.19 7.67 -6.37
N ALA A 327 -20.30 7.33 -7.66
CA ALA A 327 -19.29 6.52 -8.34
C ALA A 327 -18.30 7.45 -9.04
N LEU A 328 -17.01 7.17 -8.91
CA LEU A 328 -15.96 7.87 -9.66
C LEU A 328 -15.71 7.12 -10.98
N GLU A 329 -15.35 7.83 -12.05
CA GLU A 329 -14.82 7.17 -13.23
C GLU A 329 -13.54 6.40 -12.86
N ALA A 330 -13.43 5.16 -13.33
CA ALA A 330 -12.31 4.27 -13.04
C ALA A 330 -11.03 4.72 -13.76
#